data_AF-K1RPZ9-F1
#
_entry.id   AF-K1RPZ9-F1
#
_cell.length_a   1.000
_cell.length_b   1.000
_cell.length_c   1.000
_cell.angle_alpha   90.00
_cell.angle_beta   90.00
_cell.angle_gamma   90.00
#
_symmetry.space_group_name_H-M   'P 1'
#
loop_
_entity.id
_entity.type
_entity.pdbx_description
1 polymer ?
#
loop_
_entity_poly.entity_id
_entity_poly.type
_entity_poly.pdbx_seq_one_letter_code
_entity_poly.pdbx_strand_id
1 'polypeptide(L)'
;MAACIVFGVFAVLGVILVLTVNQRVDYTDKDFTYRDMLRITHRYEYSQVKKIRYGGNLIITVGKRLILIDENAFNIDGFAKELIQRSENAEVINSEKSKLFRGNIRNPGGFILVDIIVMALPVFSLVVALFANPDITPDEITIYTGRITEYHFDKSDNSGRFIITVSDRAGENRTFATGFIEDNSQEYKDIEINIAKNREFEIGYIDKENDEETDIRLFSCGNTCYVSLDDVNSVNDENRKTLFVLSGVFFAFAILYVVAS
;
A
#
# COMPACT_ATOMS: atom_id res chain seq x y z
N MET A 1 -10.49 -8.19 -1.75
CA MET A 1 -10.76 -8.35 -0.30
C MET A 1 -9.49 -8.42 0.56
N ALA A 2 -8.53 -9.30 0.27
CA ALA A 2 -7.29 -9.43 1.07
C ALA A 2 -6.44 -8.15 1.12
N ALA A 3 -6.28 -7.45 -0.02
CA ALA A 3 -5.54 -6.19 -0.08
C ALA A 3 -6.16 -5.10 0.82
N CYS A 4 -7.50 -5.00 0.86
CA CYS A 4 -8.20 -4.01 1.68
C CYS A 4 -8.02 -4.26 3.19
N ILE A 5 -7.96 -5.52 3.61
CA ILE A 5 -7.73 -5.89 5.01
C ILE A 5 -6.30 -5.49 5.43
N VAL A 6 -5.32 -5.77 4.57
CA VAL A 6 -3.92 -5.42 4.85
C VAL A 6 -3.72 -3.90 4.89
N PHE A 7 -4.27 -3.16 3.92
CA PHE A 7 -4.27 -1.70 3.95
C PHE A 7 -4.98 -1.13 5.18
N GLY A 8 -6.10 -1.75 5.59
CA GLY A 8 -6.82 -1.36 6.81
C GLY A 8 -5.96 -1.51 8.07
N VAL A 9 -5.22 -2.61 8.20
CA VAL A 9 -4.32 -2.84 9.34
C VAL A 9 -3.18 -1.80 9.36
N PHE A 10 -2.54 -1.52 8.22
CA PHE A 10 -1.48 -0.51 8.15
C PHE A 10 -1.99 0.92 8.40
N ALA A 11 -3.19 1.27 7.92
CA ALA A 11 -3.81 2.55 8.20
C ALA A 11 -4.12 2.71 9.70
N VAL A 12 -4.64 1.67 10.35
CA VAL A 12 -4.89 1.67 11.81
C VAL A 12 -3.58 1.81 12.59
N LEU A 13 -2.52 1.11 12.21
CA LEU A 13 -1.19 1.25 12.82
C LEU A 13 -0.63 2.68 12.65
N GLY A 14 -0.78 3.29 11.47
CA GLY A 14 -0.39 4.67 11.22
C GLY A 14 -1.14 5.68 12.11
N VAL A 15 -2.46 5.50 12.28
CA VAL A 15 -3.27 6.34 13.17
C VAL A 15 -2.83 6.20 14.62
N ILE A 16 -2.57 4.97 15.10
CA ILE A 16 -2.06 4.72 16.46
C ILE A 16 -0.72 5.44 16.69
N LEU A 17 0.17 5.43 15.68
CA LEU A 17 1.48 6.07 15.75
C LEU A 17 1.35 7.60 15.84
N VAL A 18 0.48 8.22 15.03
CA VAL A 18 0.20 9.67 15.08
C VAL A 18 -0.44 10.08 16.41
N LEU A 19 -1.32 9.25 16.97
CA LEU A 19 -1.93 9.51 18.29
C LEU A 19 -0.90 9.40 19.43
N THR A 20 0.07 8.50 19.31
CA THR A 20 1.13 8.32 20.31
C THR A 20 2.09 9.52 20.34
N VAL A 21 2.46 10.07 19.17
CA VAL A 21 3.34 11.26 19.06
C VAL A 21 2.71 12.53 19.66
N ASN A 22 1.38 12.57 19.83
CA ASN A 22 0.69 13.71 20.43
C ASN A 22 0.71 13.74 21.97
N GLN A 23 1.24 12.72 22.64
CA GLN A 23 1.41 12.73 24.09
C GLN A 23 2.47 13.76 24.48
N ARG A 24 2.15 14.60 25.47
CA ARG A 24 3.07 15.64 25.95
C ARG A 24 2.93 15.82 27.45
N VAL A 25 4.06 16.03 28.11
CA VAL A 25 4.10 16.42 29.52
C VAL A 25 4.73 17.79 29.61
N ASP A 26 3.96 18.76 30.12
CA ASP A 26 4.48 20.08 30.48
C ASP A 26 4.49 20.19 32.00
N TYR A 27 5.64 20.45 32.59
CA TYR A 27 5.82 20.47 34.04
C TYR A 27 6.42 21.79 34.51
N THR A 28 5.96 22.24 35.67
CA THR A 28 6.40 23.46 36.34
C THR A 28 6.93 23.12 37.73
N ASP A 29 7.33 24.16 38.48
CA ASP A 29 7.77 23.99 39.86
C ASP A 29 6.68 23.46 40.81
N LYS A 30 5.40 23.62 40.49
CA LYS A 30 4.30 23.30 41.42
C LYS A 30 3.50 22.07 41.01
N ASP A 31 3.41 21.84 39.71
CA ASP A 31 2.56 20.80 39.13
C ASP A 31 3.10 20.33 37.78
N PHE A 32 2.47 19.28 37.27
CA PHE A 32 2.66 18.86 35.89
C PHE A 32 1.32 18.65 35.20
N THR A 33 1.31 18.88 33.90
CA THR A 33 0.20 18.60 33.01
C THR A 33 0.59 17.48 32.08
N TYR A 34 -0.26 16.46 32.00
CA TYR A 34 -0.13 15.35 31.08
C TYR A 34 -1.24 15.44 30.05
N ARG A 35 -0.87 15.49 28.77
CA ARG A 35 -1.78 15.37 27.65
C ARG A 35 -1.75 13.94 27.13
N ASP A 36 -2.90 13.29 27.13
CA ASP A 36 -3.04 11.92 26.64
C ASP A 36 -3.09 11.83 25.10
N MET A 37 -3.14 10.60 24.58
CA MET A 37 -3.23 10.33 23.13
C MET A 37 -4.47 10.94 22.46
N LEU A 38 -5.53 11.21 23.23
CA LEU A 38 -6.80 11.80 22.77
C LEU A 38 -6.83 13.34 22.93
N ARG A 39 -5.67 13.97 23.19
CA ARG A 39 -5.49 15.41 23.43
C ARG A 39 -6.18 15.94 24.70
N ILE A 40 -6.62 15.06 25.59
CA ILE A 40 -7.20 15.47 26.86
C ILE A 40 -6.06 15.80 27.82
N THR A 41 -6.08 17.02 28.35
CA THR A 41 -5.04 17.51 29.27
C THR A 41 -5.49 17.33 30.71
N HIS A 42 -4.63 16.74 31.53
CA HIS A 42 -4.85 16.51 32.95
C HIS A 42 -3.75 17.18 33.75
N ARG A 43 -4.14 17.95 34.77
CA ARG A 43 -3.21 18.62 35.69
C ARG A 43 -3.11 17.82 36.98
N TYR A 44 -1.89 17.61 37.45
CA TYR A 44 -1.57 16.83 38.63
C TYR A 44 -0.56 17.57 39.49
N GLU A 45 -0.76 17.52 40.80
CA GLU A 45 0.24 17.99 41.77
C GLU A 45 1.20 16.86 42.13
N TYR A 46 2.45 17.19 42.44
CA TYR A 46 3.46 16.19 42.82
C TYR A 46 3.09 15.43 44.10
N SER A 47 2.28 16.03 44.97
CA SER A 47 1.72 15.44 46.20
C SER A 47 0.75 14.28 45.92
N GLN A 48 0.14 14.24 44.73
CA GLN A 48 -0.84 13.23 44.34
C GLN A 48 -0.20 11.95 43.78
N VAL A 49 1.11 11.99 43.53
CA VAL A 49 1.89 10.88 43.01
C VAL A 49 2.11 9.88 44.14
N LYS A 50 1.70 8.63 43.91
CA LYS A 50 1.80 7.54 44.89
C LYS A 50 2.98 6.62 44.62
N LYS A 51 3.27 6.37 43.34
CA LYS A 51 4.28 5.40 42.92
C LYS A 51 4.94 5.85 41.63
N ILE A 52 6.25 5.77 41.60
CA ILE A 52 7.10 6.08 40.46
C ILE A 52 7.92 4.84 40.15
N ARG A 53 7.84 4.34 38.92
CA ARG A 53 8.72 3.28 38.43
C ARG A 53 9.58 3.82 37.30
N TYR A 54 10.89 3.68 37.45
CA TYR A 54 11.88 4.24 36.53
C TYR A 54 12.95 3.19 36.19
N GLY A 55 13.32 3.09 34.90
CA GLY A 55 14.24 2.04 34.41
C GLY A 55 14.00 1.57 32.98
N GLY A 56 13.62 2.49 32.08
CA GLY A 56 12.99 2.21 30.80
C GLY A 56 11.85 3.20 30.64
N ASN A 57 10.62 2.72 30.43
CA ASN A 57 9.43 3.57 30.48
C ASN A 57 9.22 4.13 31.89
N LEU A 58 8.83 5.41 31.97
CA LEU A 58 8.45 6.06 33.22
C LEU A 58 6.97 5.79 33.48
N ILE A 59 6.69 5.05 34.55
CA ILE A 59 5.31 4.74 34.97
C ILE A 59 5.02 5.51 36.25
N ILE A 60 3.99 6.36 36.19
CA ILE A 60 3.58 7.22 37.30
C ILE A 60 2.16 6.84 37.70
N THR A 61 1.97 6.51 38.97
CA THR A 61 0.63 6.29 39.54
C THR A 61 0.20 7.54 40.30
N VAL A 62 -0.85 8.20 39.80
CA VAL A 62 -1.42 9.42 40.40
C VAL A 62 -2.85 9.12 40.86
N GLY A 63 -3.06 9.02 42.17
CA GLY A 63 -4.38 8.67 42.73
C GLY A 63 -4.88 7.28 42.33
N LYS A 64 -5.75 7.21 41.32
CA LYS A 64 -6.30 5.98 40.67
C LYS A 64 -5.87 5.83 39.20
N ARG A 65 -5.12 6.79 38.67
CA ARG A 65 -4.72 6.82 37.25
C ARG A 65 -3.27 6.40 37.10
N LEU A 66 -3.00 5.69 36.02
CA LEU A 66 -1.66 5.28 35.63
C LEU A 66 -1.27 6.06 34.37
N ILE A 67 -0.15 6.76 34.44
CA ILE A 67 0.44 7.50 33.33
C ILE A 67 1.67 6.72 32.90
N LEU A 68 1.74 6.38 31.62
CA LEU A 68 2.87 5.67 31.03
C LEU A 68 3.53 6.62 30.03
N ILE A 69 4.81 6.88 30.24
CA ILE A 69 5.65 7.71 29.38
C ILE A 69 6.75 6.81 28.80
N ASP A 70 6.83 6.78 27.48
CA ASP A 70 7.81 5.97 26.75
C ASP A 70 9.24 6.47 26.99
N GLU A 71 10.21 5.56 27.07
CA GLU A 71 11.63 5.89 27.30
C GLU A 71 12.24 6.80 26.23
N ASN A 72 11.62 6.88 25.04
CA ASN A 72 12.05 7.76 23.96
C ASN A 72 11.48 9.18 24.05
N ALA A 73 10.68 9.49 25.08
CA ALA A 73 10.19 10.83 25.31
C ALA A 73 11.38 11.79 25.53
N PHE A 74 11.35 12.92 24.82
CA PHE A 74 12.38 13.94 24.94
C PHE A 74 12.47 14.45 26.38
N ASN A 75 13.69 14.44 26.95
CA ASN A 75 13.99 14.88 28.32
C ASN A 75 13.28 14.09 29.44
N ILE A 76 13.04 12.79 29.23
CA ILE A 76 12.46 11.91 30.27
C ILE A 76 13.32 11.85 31.54
N ASP A 77 14.66 11.83 31.43
CA ASP A 77 15.56 11.82 32.59
C ASP A 77 15.41 13.07 33.45
N GLY A 78 15.27 14.24 32.81
CA GLY A 78 15.07 15.52 33.48
C GLY A 78 13.73 15.56 34.21
N PHE A 79 12.66 15.11 33.56
CA PHE A 79 11.34 15.05 34.20
C PHE A 79 11.29 14.01 35.33
N ALA A 80 11.86 12.82 35.14
CA ALA A 80 11.91 11.78 36.17
C ALA A 80 12.65 12.25 37.43
N LYS A 81 13.78 12.97 37.25
CA LYS A 81 14.53 13.55 38.35
C LYS A 81 13.70 14.57 39.14
N GLU A 82 13.00 15.46 38.43
CA GLU A 82 12.11 16.46 39.05
C GLU A 82 10.96 15.82 39.81
N LEU A 83 10.35 14.79 39.21
CA LEU A 83 9.25 14.03 39.79
C LEU A 83 9.67 13.31 41.07
N ILE A 84 10.83 12.63 41.06
CA ILE A 84 11.38 11.93 42.23
C ILE A 84 11.73 12.92 43.34
N GLN A 85 12.30 14.09 43.00
CA GLN A 85 12.68 15.10 43.99
C GLN A 85 11.47 15.75 44.67
N ARG A 86 10.38 15.99 43.93
CA ARG A 86 9.21 16.74 44.44
C ARG A 86 8.09 15.86 44.98
N SER A 87 8.08 14.57 44.67
CA SER A 87 7.09 13.62 45.19
C SER A 87 7.59 12.93 46.47
N GLU A 88 7.68 13.70 47.56
CA GLU A 88 8.23 13.26 48.87
C GLU A 88 7.61 11.97 49.44
N ASN A 89 6.34 11.69 49.11
CA ASN A 89 5.58 10.54 49.63
C ASN A 89 5.46 9.38 48.63
N ALA A 90 6.06 9.48 47.44
CA ALA A 90 5.91 8.46 46.41
C ALA A 90 6.88 7.29 46.63
N GLU A 91 6.38 6.07 46.47
CA GLU A 91 7.24 4.88 46.43
C GLU A 91 8.01 4.86 45.10
N VAL A 92 9.34 4.98 45.17
CA VAL A 92 10.22 4.97 43.99
C VAL A 92 10.81 3.57 43.79
N ILE A 93 10.45 2.93 42.69
CA ILE A 93 11.00 1.65 42.26
C ILE A 93 11.96 1.88 41.10
N ASN A 94 13.25 1.77 41.37
CA ASN A 94 14.25 1.65 40.32
C ASN A 94 14.22 0.21 39.79
N SER A 95 13.63 0.00 38.63
CA SER A 95 13.86 -1.23 37.88
C SER A 95 15.23 -1.13 37.23
N GLU A 96 16.17 -1.99 37.61
CA GLU A 96 17.37 -2.17 36.79
C GLU A 96 16.93 -2.52 35.37
N LYS A 97 17.41 -1.77 34.36
CA LYS A 97 17.25 -2.15 32.96
C LYS A 97 17.83 -3.55 32.81
N SER A 98 16.99 -4.56 32.60
CA SER A 98 17.45 -5.87 32.17
C SER A 98 18.21 -5.65 30.86
N LYS A 99 19.52 -5.88 30.86
CA LYS A 99 20.37 -5.72 29.67
C LYS A 99 19.99 -6.77 28.63
N LEU A 100 18.96 -6.51 27.82
CA LEU A 100 18.74 -7.27 26.59
C LEU A 100 19.96 -7.04 25.67
N PHE A 101 20.44 -8.11 25.03
CA PHE A 101 21.61 -8.09 24.13
C PHE A 101 22.86 -7.42 24.72
N ARG A 102 23.15 -7.66 26.01
CA ARG A 102 24.32 -7.12 26.74
C ARG A 102 24.42 -5.58 26.78
N GLY A 103 23.36 -4.87 26.40
CA GLY A 103 23.33 -3.39 26.38
C GLY A 103 23.82 -2.77 25.06
N ASN A 104 23.97 -3.56 23.98
CA ASN A 104 24.38 -3.04 22.67
C ASN A 104 23.28 -2.23 21.96
N ILE A 105 22.02 -2.38 22.36
CA ILE A 105 20.87 -1.72 21.72
C ILE A 105 20.32 -0.67 22.68
N ARG A 106 20.37 0.61 22.27
CA ARG A 106 20.01 1.78 23.08
C ARG A 106 18.49 1.94 23.29
N ASN A 107 17.69 1.51 22.32
CA ASN A 107 16.23 1.51 22.34
C ASN A 107 15.69 0.21 21.69
N PRO A 108 15.51 -0.87 22.48
CA PRO A 108 15.12 -2.17 21.94
C PRO A 108 13.69 -2.18 21.37
N GLY A 109 12.78 -1.33 21.87
CA GLY A 109 11.41 -1.23 21.38
C GLY A 109 11.32 -0.57 20.00
N GLY A 110 12.07 0.52 19.79
CA GLY A 110 12.17 1.19 18.49
C GLY A 110 12.87 0.35 17.42
N PHE A 111 13.91 -0.40 17.82
CA PHE A 111 14.65 -1.32 16.95
C PHE A 111 13.72 -2.38 16.33
N ILE A 112 12.95 -3.09 17.17
CA ILE A 112 12.04 -4.16 16.72
C ILE A 112 10.94 -3.62 15.80
N LEU A 113 10.39 -2.43 16.08
CA LEU A 113 9.29 -1.87 15.29
C LEU A 113 9.74 -1.43 13.90
N VAL A 114 10.92 -0.80 13.79
CA VAL A 114 11.48 -0.41 12.49
C VAL A 114 11.84 -1.65 11.67
N ASP A 115 12.47 -2.65 12.27
CA ASP A 115 12.81 -3.90 11.60
C ASP A 115 11.56 -4.63 11.07
N ILE A 116 10.48 -4.68 11.85
CA ILE A 116 9.21 -5.28 11.41
C ILE A 116 8.64 -4.54 10.20
N ILE A 117 8.65 -3.21 10.20
CA ILE A 117 8.13 -2.41 9.07
C ILE A 117 9.00 -2.62 7.82
N VAL A 118 10.32 -2.57 7.98
CA VAL A 118 11.29 -2.77 6.89
C VAL A 118 11.17 -4.18 6.31
N MET A 119 10.89 -5.19 7.13
CA MET A 119 10.69 -6.57 6.68
C MET A 119 9.28 -6.84 6.12
N ALA A 120 8.26 -6.07 6.56
CA ALA A 120 6.88 -6.24 6.09
C ALA A 120 6.64 -5.61 4.71
N LEU A 121 7.35 -4.52 4.37
CA LEU A 121 7.21 -3.84 3.08
C LEU A 121 7.51 -4.75 1.86
N PRO A 122 8.62 -5.52 1.81
CA PRO A 122 8.89 -6.43 0.71
C PRO A 122 7.84 -7.53 0.55
N VAL A 123 7.37 -8.08 1.67
CA VAL A 123 6.32 -9.12 1.69
C VAL A 123 5.00 -8.55 1.18
N PHE A 124 4.66 -7.34 1.59
CA PHE A 124 3.48 -6.64 1.09
C PHE A 124 3.57 -6.38 -0.41
N SER A 125 4.70 -5.87 -0.90
CA SER A 125 4.93 -5.66 -2.34
C SER A 125 4.84 -6.97 -3.13
N LEU A 126 5.32 -8.10 -2.57
CA LEU A 126 5.22 -9.41 -3.19
C LEU A 126 3.77 -9.88 -3.31
N VAL A 127 2.98 -9.70 -2.25
CA VAL A 127 1.55 -10.04 -2.26
C VAL A 127 0.83 -9.17 -3.28
N VAL A 128 1.09 -7.86 -3.32
CA VAL A 128 0.51 -6.99 -4.35
C VAL A 128 0.90 -7.46 -5.75
N ALA A 129 2.16 -7.82 -5.98
CA ALA A 129 2.64 -8.34 -7.27
C ALA A 129 1.92 -9.64 -7.69
N LEU A 130 1.64 -10.54 -6.75
CA LEU A 130 0.95 -11.80 -7.01
C LEU A 130 -0.52 -11.64 -7.41
N PHE A 131 -1.17 -10.59 -6.92
CA PHE A 131 -2.62 -10.36 -7.12
C PHE A 131 -2.94 -9.19 -8.05
N ALA A 132 -1.94 -8.40 -8.45
CA ALA A 132 -2.11 -7.34 -9.44
C ALA A 132 -2.15 -7.96 -10.84
N ASN A 133 -3.19 -7.61 -11.61
CA ASN A 133 -3.39 -8.02 -13.00
C ASN A 133 -3.38 -9.56 -13.17
N PRO A 134 -4.39 -10.28 -12.64
CA PRO A 134 -4.51 -11.71 -12.88
C PRO A 134 -4.59 -12.00 -14.38
N ASP A 135 -4.11 -13.17 -14.78
CA ASP A 135 -4.25 -13.64 -16.15
C ASP A 135 -5.75 -13.79 -16.47
N ILE A 136 -6.14 -13.29 -17.63
CA ILE A 136 -7.51 -13.37 -18.14
C ILE A 136 -7.73 -14.78 -18.65
N THR A 137 -8.78 -15.42 -18.15
CA THR A 137 -9.16 -16.76 -18.60
C THR A 137 -10.22 -16.70 -19.72
N PRO A 138 -10.28 -17.70 -20.62
CA PRO A 138 -11.21 -17.66 -21.75
C PRO A 138 -12.69 -17.58 -21.38
N ASP A 139 -13.08 -18.06 -20.20
CA ASP A 139 -14.46 -18.05 -19.68
C ASP A 139 -14.93 -16.67 -19.20
N GLU A 140 -14.00 -15.73 -18.98
CA GLU A 140 -14.31 -14.36 -18.57
C GLU A 140 -14.63 -13.45 -19.78
N ILE A 141 -14.42 -13.94 -21.00
CA ILE A 141 -14.48 -13.14 -22.22
C ILE A 141 -15.83 -13.29 -22.90
N THR A 142 -16.44 -12.15 -23.21
CA THR A 142 -17.59 -12.08 -24.11
C THR A 142 -17.11 -11.87 -25.53
N ILE A 143 -17.65 -12.65 -26.48
CA ILE A 143 -17.35 -12.49 -27.91
C ILE A 143 -18.42 -11.61 -28.56
N TYR A 144 -17.97 -10.56 -29.23
CA TYR A 144 -18.74 -9.73 -30.13
C TYR A 144 -18.32 -10.00 -31.57
N THR A 145 -19.29 -10.28 -32.44
CA THR A 145 -19.03 -10.55 -33.86
C THR A 145 -19.76 -9.53 -34.72
N GLY A 146 -19.03 -8.89 -35.62
CA GLY A 146 -19.62 -7.87 -36.49
C GLY A 146 -18.65 -7.33 -37.53
N ARG A 147 -19.06 -6.28 -38.22
CA ARG A 147 -18.27 -5.59 -39.24
C ARG A 147 -17.76 -4.27 -38.70
N ILE A 148 -16.49 -3.99 -38.95
CA ILE A 148 -15.90 -2.70 -38.57
C ILE A 148 -16.48 -1.61 -39.48
N THR A 149 -17.10 -0.61 -38.89
CA THR A 149 -17.72 0.54 -39.59
C THR A 149 -16.86 1.79 -39.54
N GLU A 150 -16.10 1.96 -38.47
CA GLU A 150 -15.18 3.08 -38.25
C GLU A 150 -13.93 2.57 -37.54
N TYR A 151 -12.78 3.14 -37.89
CA TYR A 151 -11.52 2.85 -37.21
C TYR A 151 -10.58 4.05 -37.30
N HIS A 152 -9.83 4.29 -36.24
CA HIS A 152 -8.80 5.32 -36.21
C HIS A 152 -7.77 5.03 -35.12
N PHE A 153 -6.64 5.73 -35.17
CA PHE A 153 -5.69 5.74 -34.06
C PHE A 153 -5.94 6.98 -33.23
N ASP A 154 -6.12 6.79 -31.92
CA ASP A 154 -6.13 7.92 -30.99
C ASP A 154 -4.70 8.37 -30.70
N LYS A 155 -4.44 9.64 -31.05
CA LYS A 155 -3.15 10.31 -30.89
C LYS A 155 -3.19 11.35 -29.77
N SER A 156 -4.30 11.46 -29.04
CA SER A 156 -4.53 12.48 -28.01
C SER A 156 -3.57 12.33 -26.81
N ASP A 157 -3.31 11.09 -26.37
CA ASP A 157 -2.60 10.81 -25.12
C ASP A 157 -1.24 10.10 -25.29
N ASN A 158 -0.64 10.18 -26.48
CA ASN A 158 0.60 9.45 -26.81
C ASN A 158 0.48 7.91 -26.64
N SER A 159 -0.75 7.41 -26.44
CA SER A 159 -1.09 6.01 -26.20
C SER A 159 -1.06 5.20 -27.50
N GLY A 160 -1.31 5.86 -28.66
CA GLY A 160 -1.27 5.24 -29.97
C GLY A 160 -2.28 4.12 -30.13
N ARG A 161 -3.38 4.15 -29.38
CA ARG A 161 -4.36 3.05 -29.35
C ARG A 161 -5.15 3.01 -30.65
N PHE A 162 -5.33 1.80 -31.15
CA PHE A 162 -6.20 1.52 -32.29
C PHE A 162 -7.64 1.36 -31.79
N ILE A 163 -8.52 2.25 -32.23
CA ILE A 163 -9.94 2.28 -31.88
C ILE A 163 -10.75 1.80 -33.07
N ILE A 164 -11.69 0.90 -32.82
CA ILE A 164 -12.59 0.34 -33.83
C ILE A 164 -14.03 0.39 -33.34
N THR A 165 -14.94 0.79 -34.21
CA THR A 165 -16.38 0.67 -34.03
C THR A 165 -16.88 -0.50 -34.86
N VAL A 166 -17.57 -1.43 -34.23
CA VAL A 166 -18.08 -2.65 -34.86
C VAL A 166 -19.59 -2.68 -34.76
N SER A 167 -20.22 -2.97 -35.89
CA SER A 167 -21.66 -3.13 -36.03
C SER A 167 -22.01 -4.62 -36.15
N ASP A 168 -22.87 -5.12 -35.28
CA ASP A 168 -23.35 -6.49 -35.37
C ASP A 168 -24.45 -6.68 -36.43
N ARG A 169 -24.98 -7.90 -36.52
CA ARG A 169 -26.06 -8.23 -37.47
C ARG A 169 -27.40 -7.59 -37.10
N ALA A 170 -27.58 -7.15 -35.86
CA ALA A 170 -28.76 -6.41 -35.41
C ALA A 170 -28.63 -4.89 -35.69
N GLY A 171 -27.45 -4.43 -36.09
CA GLY A 171 -27.14 -3.03 -36.34
C GLY A 171 -26.79 -2.25 -35.07
N GLU A 172 -26.57 -2.93 -33.94
CA GLU A 172 -26.02 -2.30 -32.75
C GLU A 172 -24.53 -2.03 -32.99
N ASN A 173 -24.06 -0.87 -32.57
CA ASN A 173 -22.66 -0.47 -32.69
C ASN A 173 -21.99 -0.50 -31.32
N ARG A 174 -20.77 -1.03 -31.25
CA ARG A 174 -19.91 -0.96 -30.06
C ARG A 174 -18.51 -0.51 -30.44
N THR A 175 -17.91 0.29 -29.57
CA THR A 175 -16.56 0.82 -29.76
C THR A 175 -15.58 0.08 -28.85
N PHE A 176 -14.47 -0.35 -29.44
CA PHE A 176 -13.42 -1.10 -28.78
C PHE A 176 -12.05 -0.48 -29.05
N ALA A 177 -11.11 -0.65 -28.11
CA ALA A 177 -9.77 -0.10 -28.23
C ALA A 177 -8.69 -1.14 -27.90
N THR A 178 -7.59 -1.12 -28.65
CA THR A 178 -6.41 -1.98 -28.41
C THR A 178 -5.11 -1.19 -28.51
N GLY A 179 -4.15 -1.51 -27.65
CA GLY A 179 -2.77 -1.02 -27.73
C GLY A 179 -1.80 -1.97 -28.44
N PHE A 180 -2.28 -3.13 -28.90
CA PHE A 180 -1.45 -4.19 -29.50
C PHE A 180 -1.24 -4.03 -31.01
N ILE A 181 -1.96 -3.11 -31.65
CA ILE A 181 -1.85 -2.85 -33.08
C ILE A 181 -1.13 -1.52 -33.27
N GLU A 182 -0.04 -1.54 -34.04
CA GLU A 182 0.74 -0.35 -34.34
C GLU A 182 0.31 0.31 -35.66
N ASP A 183 0.38 1.64 -35.73
CA ASP A 183 0.15 2.43 -36.95
C ASP A 183 1.16 1.99 -38.04
N ASN A 184 0.67 1.71 -39.25
CA ASN A 184 1.43 1.20 -40.40
C ASN A 184 2.02 -0.22 -40.30
N SER A 185 1.66 -1.00 -39.26
CA SER A 185 2.04 -2.41 -39.14
C SER A 185 1.46 -3.28 -40.26
N GLN A 186 2.00 -4.50 -40.42
CA GLN A 186 1.50 -5.44 -41.44
C GLN A 186 0.11 -5.98 -41.06
N GLU A 187 -0.11 -6.15 -39.76
CA GLU A 187 -1.36 -6.53 -39.11
C GLU A 187 -2.43 -5.48 -39.41
N TYR A 188 -2.12 -4.20 -39.20
CA TYR A 188 -3.02 -3.09 -39.54
C TYR A 188 -3.43 -3.10 -41.01
N LYS A 189 -2.47 -3.28 -41.93
CA LYS A 189 -2.75 -3.35 -43.38
C LYS A 189 -3.63 -4.55 -43.73
N ASP A 190 -3.43 -5.71 -43.09
CA ASP A 190 -4.29 -6.88 -43.30
C ASP A 190 -5.71 -6.63 -42.77
N ILE A 191 -5.84 -5.97 -41.61
CA ILE A 191 -7.13 -5.53 -41.08
C ILE A 191 -7.84 -4.63 -42.09
N GLU A 192 -7.19 -3.60 -42.62
CA GLU A 192 -7.77 -2.70 -43.64
C GLU A 192 -8.26 -3.48 -44.88
N ILE A 193 -7.49 -4.45 -45.35
CA ILE A 193 -7.87 -5.32 -46.48
C ILE A 193 -9.12 -6.13 -46.14
N ASN A 194 -9.22 -6.69 -44.94
CA ASN A 194 -10.37 -7.48 -44.51
C ASN A 194 -11.61 -6.62 -44.28
N ILE A 195 -11.45 -5.37 -43.82
CA ILE A 195 -12.52 -4.36 -43.75
C ILE A 195 -13.02 -4.04 -45.15
N ALA A 196 -12.13 -3.76 -46.11
CA ALA A 196 -12.50 -3.47 -47.50
C ALA A 196 -13.22 -4.65 -48.18
N LYS A 197 -12.93 -5.88 -47.76
CA LYS A 197 -13.62 -7.11 -48.20
C LYS A 197 -14.93 -7.37 -47.45
N ASN A 198 -15.35 -6.46 -46.56
CA ASN A 198 -16.59 -6.53 -45.79
C ASN A 198 -16.71 -7.83 -44.96
N ARG A 199 -15.60 -8.28 -44.38
CA ARG A 199 -15.56 -9.49 -43.55
C ARG A 199 -16.06 -9.21 -42.13
N GLU A 200 -16.56 -10.27 -41.50
CA GLU A 200 -16.91 -10.24 -40.07
C GLU A 200 -15.63 -10.49 -39.25
N PHE A 201 -15.53 -9.74 -38.15
CA PHE A 201 -14.47 -9.82 -37.16
C PHE A 201 -15.05 -10.34 -35.85
N GLU A 202 -14.24 -11.08 -35.11
CA GLU A 202 -14.54 -11.54 -33.76
C GLU A 202 -13.68 -10.76 -32.76
N ILE A 203 -14.34 -10.14 -31.79
CA ILE A 203 -13.75 -9.30 -30.75
C ILE A 203 -14.12 -9.90 -29.41
N GLY A 204 -13.13 -10.40 -28.68
CA GLY A 204 -13.30 -10.79 -27.29
C GLY A 204 -13.01 -9.61 -26.37
N TYR A 205 -13.89 -9.37 -25.42
CA TYR A 205 -13.78 -8.30 -24.44
C TYR A 205 -14.32 -8.73 -23.07
N ILE A 206 -14.02 -7.95 -22.03
CA ILE A 206 -14.61 -8.09 -20.70
C ILE A 206 -15.42 -6.84 -20.43
N ASP A 207 -16.72 -7.01 -20.14
CA ASP A 207 -17.62 -5.89 -19.86
C ASP A 207 -17.17 -5.20 -18.56
N LYS A 208 -16.92 -3.90 -18.63
CA LYS A 208 -16.63 -3.07 -17.45
C LYS A 208 -17.78 -2.10 -17.27
N GLU A 209 -18.34 -2.04 -16.05
CA GLU A 209 -19.57 -1.29 -15.75
C GLU A 209 -19.52 0.23 -16.04
N ASN A 210 -18.35 0.83 -16.38
CA ASN A 210 -18.19 2.29 -16.47
C ASN A 210 -17.27 2.82 -17.59
N ASP A 211 -16.80 2.01 -18.55
CA ASP A 211 -15.92 2.50 -19.62
C ASP A 211 -16.72 2.83 -20.90
N GLU A 212 -16.56 4.04 -21.45
CA GLU A 212 -17.09 4.42 -22.78
C GLU A 212 -16.39 3.62 -23.91
N GLU A 213 -15.16 3.15 -23.66
CA GLU A 213 -14.36 2.35 -24.58
C GLU A 213 -13.98 1.01 -23.96
N THR A 214 -14.32 -0.08 -24.63
CA THR A 214 -14.03 -1.41 -24.12
C THR A 214 -12.68 -1.95 -24.63
N ASP A 215 -11.82 -2.38 -23.71
CA ASP A 215 -10.52 -2.96 -24.08
C ASP A 215 -10.68 -4.31 -24.81
N ILE A 216 -10.04 -4.42 -25.97
CA ILE A 216 -9.96 -5.67 -26.72
C ILE A 216 -9.03 -6.66 -26.00
N ARG A 217 -9.51 -7.89 -25.80
CA ARG A 217 -8.77 -9.02 -25.22
C ARG A 217 -8.51 -10.14 -26.23
N LEU A 218 -9.29 -10.19 -27.30
CA LEU A 218 -9.11 -11.08 -28.44
C LEU A 218 -9.57 -10.33 -29.70
N PHE A 219 -8.83 -10.43 -30.79
CA PHE A 219 -9.22 -9.85 -32.07
C PHE A 219 -8.82 -10.77 -33.22
N SER A 220 -9.80 -11.17 -34.03
CA SER A 220 -9.54 -12.07 -35.15
C SER A 220 -10.50 -11.84 -36.33
N CYS A 221 -10.10 -12.33 -37.49
CA CYS A 221 -10.91 -12.36 -38.71
C CYS A 221 -10.65 -13.67 -39.46
N GLY A 222 -11.62 -14.58 -39.44
CA GLY A 222 -11.47 -15.91 -40.04
C GLY A 222 -10.37 -16.71 -39.34
N ASN A 223 -9.31 -17.07 -40.07
CA ASN A 223 -8.19 -17.85 -39.51
C ASN A 223 -7.04 -16.97 -38.99
N THR A 224 -7.12 -15.65 -39.13
CA THR A 224 -6.07 -14.73 -38.69
C THR A 224 -6.43 -14.16 -37.33
N CYS A 225 -5.56 -14.33 -36.35
CA CYS A 225 -5.65 -13.70 -35.03
C CYS A 225 -4.66 -12.51 -34.99
N TYR A 226 -5.16 -11.34 -34.64
CA TYR A 226 -4.38 -10.10 -34.54
C TYR A 226 -4.04 -9.73 -33.10
N VAL A 227 -4.91 -10.09 -32.16
CA VAL A 227 -4.67 -9.95 -30.72
C VAL A 227 -5.11 -11.24 -30.07
N SER A 228 -4.19 -11.93 -29.42
CA SER A 228 -4.48 -13.15 -28.67
C SER A 228 -4.54 -12.89 -27.17
N LEU A 229 -5.16 -13.82 -26.43
CA LEU A 229 -5.11 -13.78 -24.98
C LEU A 229 -3.71 -13.92 -24.43
N ASP A 230 -2.86 -14.68 -25.11
CA ASP A 230 -1.47 -14.86 -24.70
C ASP A 230 -0.71 -13.53 -24.79
N ASP A 231 -0.98 -12.70 -25.81
CA ASP A 231 -0.39 -11.37 -25.92
C ASP A 231 -0.81 -10.49 -24.74
N VAL A 232 -2.11 -10.49 -24.42
CA VAL A 232 -2.65 -9.71 -23.31
C VAL A 232 -2.10 -10.18 -21.96
N ASN A 233 -2.05 -11.49 -21.74
CA ASN A 233 -1.54 -12.08 -20.51
C ASN A 233 -0.01 -11.94 -20.40
N SER A 234 0.73 -11.87 -21.52
CA SER A 234 2.18 -11.64 -21.50
C SER A 234 2.54 -10.28 -20.90
N VAL A 235 1.75 -9.24 -21.19
CA VAL A 235 1.91 -7.90 -20.60
C VAL A 235 1.63 -7.94 -19.09
N ASN A 236 0.59 -8.68 -18.67
CA ASN A 236 0.31 -8.88 -17.26
C ASN A 236 1.46 -9.63 -16.55
N ASP A 237 2.02 -10.65 -17.19
CA ASP A 237 3.15 -11.42 -16.67
C ASP A 237 4.44 -10.58 -16.59
N GLU A 238 4.71 -9.71 -17.56
CA GLU A 238 5.86 -8.79 -17.54
C GLU A 238 5.74 -7.75 -16.42
N ASN A 239 4.54 -7.19 -16.24
CA ASN A 239 4.24 -6.30 -15.13
C ASN A 239 4.43 -6.99 -13.78
N ARG A 240 3.95 -8.24 -13.65
CA ARG A 240 4.17 -9.08 -12.46
C ARG A 240 5.66 -9.33 -12.23
N LYS A 241 6.42 -9.74 -13.25
CA LYS A 241 7.88 -9.96 -13.17
C LYS A 241 8.62 -8.71 -12.69
N THR A 242 8.26 -7.55 -13.23
CA THR A 242 8.85 -6.26 -12.81
C THR A 242 8.61 -5.99 -11.32
N LEU A 243 7.38 -6.22 -10.85
CA LEU A 243 7.03 -6.08 -9.43
C LEU A 243 7.75 -7.11 -8.55
N PHE A 244 7.94 -8.35 -9.02
CA PHE A 244 8.72 -9.38 -8.32
C PHE A 244 10.19 -8.96 -8.16
N VAL A 245 10.82 -8.47 -9.22
CA VAL A 245 12.21 -8.00 -9.16
C VAL A 245 12.34 -6.84 -8.18
N LEU A 246 11.42 -5.88 -8.24
CA LEU A 246 11.39 -4.73 -7.33
C LEU A 246 11.23 -5.17 -5.87
N SER A 247 10.34 -6.13 -5.58
CA SER A 247 10.18 -6.73 -4.25
C SER A 247 11.48 -7.40 -3.76
N GLY A 248 12.16 -8.15 -4.62
CA GLY A 248 13.47 -8.76 -4.29
C GLY A 248 14.55 -7.74 -3.96
N VAL A 249 14.60 -6.61 -4.69
CA VAL A 249 15.52 -5.50 -4.40
C VAL A 249 15.22 -4.89 -3.03
N PHE A 250 13.95 -4.61 -2.71
CA PHE A 250 13.56 -4.12 -1.39
C PHE A 250 13.93 -5.10 -0.27
N PHE A 251 13.79 -6.41 -0.51
CA PHE A 251 14.18 -7.43 0.45
C PHE A 251 15.70 -7.46 0.70
N ALA A 252 16.52 -7.31 -0.34
CA ALA A 252 17.97 -7.21 -0.18
C ALA A 252 18.37 -5.98 0.63
N PHE A 253 17.75 -4.82 0.39
CA PHE A 253 17.96 -3.62 1.21
C PHE A 253 17.51 -3.80 2.66
N ALA A 254 16.39 -4.50 2.89
CA ALA A 254 15.93 -4.84 4.23
C ALA A 254 16.95 -5.71 5.00
N ILE A 255 17.52 -6.72 4.35
CA ILE A 255 18.58 -7.55 4.95
C ILE A 255 19.83 -6.71 5.26
N LEU A 256 20.27 -5.88 4.32
CA LEU A 256 21.43 -5.01 4.51
C LEU A 256 21.23 -4.02 5.66
N TYR A 257 20.01 -3.48 5.79
CA TYR A 257 19.63 -2.63 6.91
C TYR A 257 19.76 -3.38 8.24
N VAL A 258 19.18 -4.58 8.35
CA VAL A 258 19.26 -5.41 9.56
C VAL A 258 20.70 -5.79 9.91
N VAL A 259 21.55 -6.10 8.91
CA VAL A 259 22.96 -6.46 9.13
C VAL A 259 23.81 -5.25 9.54
N ALA A 260 23.44 -4.05 9.09
CA ALA A 260 24.16 -2.80 9.39
C ALA A 260 23.70 -2.11 10.70
N SER A 261 22.61 -2.58 11.31
CA SER A 261 21.99 -2.03 12.52
C SER A 261 22.48 -2.74 13.79
#